data_AF-A0A7S1VV57-F1
#
_entry.id   AF-A0A7S1VV57-F1
#
_cell.length_a   1.000
_cell.length_b   1.000
_cell.length_c   1.000
_cell.angle_alpha   90.00
_cell.angle_beta   90.00
_cell.angle_gamma   90.00
#
_symmetry.space_group_name_H-M   'P 1'
#
loop_
_entity.id
_entity.type
_entity.pdbx_description
1 polymer ?
#
loop_
_entity_poly.entity_id
_entity_poly.type
_entity_poly.pdbx_seq_one_letter_code
_entity_poly.pdbx_strand_id
1 'polypeptide(L)'
;DHDYERLKQEQLAMLCRRAQALPVGRGMFTLNQLKYVPSEPLPIPELNLTGKVPPSNATLYLDRSAHPTTMSVWPEFHNGVAAGLRLPAYQKGGNELCTKINRAWIISNRAVGKPSPVNPGQAGGNNQDESDDRTPSHAHGGLLLALGIRGHLDGLAMTDVFNYLTKGTVTTSVGVLLGMAASKRSSCDPQVSKMLCLHIPSLLPASFSTIEIAGPAHASAVNGIGLLYQGSAHRLMTEFLLNELGRKPVQDSNDNGREAYTLSCGLALGMVNLGGGDSTE
;
A
#
# COMPACT_ATOMS: atom_id res chain seq x y z
N ASP A 1 39.19 -14.13 -9.87
CA ASP A 1 37.84 -14.50 -10.35
C ASP A 1 36.75 -14.25 -9.31
N HIS A 2 36.82 -14.84 -8.11
CA HIS A 2 35.79 -14.65 -7.08
C HIS A 2 35.58 -13.18 -6.65
N ASP A 3 36.66 -12.42 -6.42
CA ASP A 3 36.55 -10.99 -6.08
C ASP A 3 35.93 -10.16 -7.22
N TYR A 4 36.18 -10.56 -8.47
CA TYR A 4 35.61 -9.88 -9.64
C TYR A 4 34.10 -10.13 -9.75
N GLU A 5 33.64 -11.35 -9.48
CA GLU A 5 32.20 -11.65 -9.42
C GLU A 5 31.51 -10.94 -8.25
N ARG A 6 32.17 -10.83 -7.09
CA ARG A 6 31.66 -10.04 -5.96
C ARG A 6 31.47 -8.57 -6.34
N LEU A 7 32.47 -7.95 -6.97
CA LEU A 7 32.38 -6.55 -7.41
C LEU A 7 31.24 -6.33 -8.41
N LYS A 8 31.01 -7.28 -9.33
CA LYS A 8 29.86 -7.22 -10.25
C LYS A 8 28.52 -7.27 -9.51
N GLN A 9 28.39 -8.14 -8.51
CA GLN A 9 27.17 -8.24 -7.69
C GLN A 9 26.94 -6.96 -6.88
N GLU A 10 27.98 -6.37 -6.30
CA GLU A 10 27.89 -5.09 -5.57
C GLU A 10 27.46 -3.94 -6.51
N GLN A 11 28.06 -3.85 -7.69
CA GLN A 11 27.67 -2.86 -8.70
C GLN A 11 26.23 -3.06 -9.17
N LEU A 12 25.82 -4.31 -9.42
CA LEU A 12 24.45 -4.64 -9.78
C LEU A 12 23.47 -4.28 -8.65
N ALA A 13 23.82 -4.56 -7.39
CA ALA A 13 23.00 -4.20 -6.24
C ALA A 13 22.76 -2.68 -6.16
N MET A 14 23.78 -1.86 -6.42
CA MET A 14 23.63 -0.39 -6.48
C MET A 14 22.68 0.05 -7.61
N LEU A 15 22.80 -0.55 -8.80
CA LEU A 15 21.90 -0.26 -9.92
C LEU A 15 20.46 -0.71 -9.63
N CYS A 16 20.29 -1.86 -8.97
CA CYS A 16 19.01 -2.39 -8.54
C CYS A 16 18.33 -1.48 -7.51
N ARG A 17 19.07 -0.89 -6.55
CA ARG A 17 18.52 0.11 -5.62
C ARG A 17 17.92 1.31 -6.35
N ARG A 18 18.61 1.80 -7.39
CA ARG A 18 18.07 2.86 -8.27
C ARG A 18 16.82 2.38 -9.00
N ALA A 19 16.86 1.18 -9.60
CA ALA A 19 15.73 0.61 -10.33
C ALA A 19 14.47 0.46 -9.44
N GLN A 20 14.66 0.09 -8.17
CA GLN A 20 13.60 -0.04 -7.17
C GLN A 20 12.91 1.29 -6.81
N ALA A 21 13.56 2.43 -7.01
CA ALA A 21 12.99 3.75 -6.79
C ALA A 21 12.23 4.31 -8.02
N LEU A 22 12.53 3.82 -9.22
CA LEU A 22 11.92 4.30 -10.48
C LEU A 22 10.39 4.20 -10.54
N PRO A 23 9.70 3.19 -9.96
CA PRO A 23 8.25 3.09 -10.05
C PRO A 23 7.50 4.34 -9.62
N VAL A 24 7.98 5.04 -8.59
CA VAL A 24 7.33 6.27 -8.08
C VAL A 24 7.26 7.33 -9.18
N GLY A 25 8.41 7.66 -9.80
CA GLY A 25 8.47 8.63 -10.89
C GLY A 25 7.72 8.16 -12.14
N ARG A 26 7.76 6.85 -12.44
CA ARG A 26 7.00 6.27 -13.56
C ARG A 26 5.49 6.45 -13.37
N GLY A 27 4.98 6.29 -12.15
CA GLY A 27 3.56 6.50 -11.84
C GLY A 27 3.12 7.95 -12.09
N MET A 28 3.96 8.91 -11.73
CA MET A 28 3.71 10.33 -12.01
C MET A 28 3.76 10.63 -13.51
N PHE A 29 4.75 10.06 -14.23
CA PHE A 29 4.93 10.27 -15.66
C PHE A 29 3.79 9.68 -16.52
N THR A 30 3.24 8.54 -16.09
CA THR A 30 2.22 7.79 -16.86
C THR A 30 0.79 7.97 -16.36
N LEU A 31 0.57 8.96 -15.50
CA LEU A 31 -0.72 9.27 -14.91
C LEU A 31 -1.79 9.47 -16.00
N ASN A 32 -2.93 8.79 -15.87
CA ASN A 32 -4.09 8.97 -16.78
C ASN A 32 -3.86 8.56 -18.26
N GLN A 33 -2.88 7.69 -18.55
CA GLN A 33 -2.54 7.31 -19.93
C GLN A 33 -3.13 5.96 -20.40
N LEU A 34 -3.73 5.16 -19.52
CA LEU A 34 -4.25 3.83 -19.87
C LEU A 34 -5.78 3.83 -19.89
N LYS A 35 -6.36 3.34 -20.99
CA LYS A 35 -7.81 3.09 -21.07
C LYS A 35 -8.16 1.82 -20.29
N TYR A 36 -9.22 1.90 -19.49
CA TYR A 36 -9.74 0.75 -18.74
C TYR A 36 -10.42 -0.24 -19.68
N VAL A 37 -10.06 -1.53 -19.56
CA VAL A 37 -10.68 -2.64 -20.28
C VAL A 37 -11.18 -3.67 -19.24
N PRO A 38 -12.51 -3.83 -19.06
CA PRO A 38 -13.07 -4.70 -18.02
C PRO A 38 -12.71 -6.19 -18.14
N SER A 39 -12.39 -6.67 -19.35
CA SER A 39 -12.08 -8.08 -19.62
C SER A 39 -10.63 -8.45 -19.36
N GLU A 40 -9.74 -7.47 -19.18
CA GLU A 40 -8.30 -7.71 -19.08
C GLU A 40 -7.77 -7.28 -17.70
N PRO A 41 -6.84 -8.05 -17.10
CA PRO A 41 -6.13 -7.61 -15.91
C PRO A 41 -5.28 -6.38 -16.22
N LEU A 42 -5.00 -5.58 -15.19
CA LEU A 42 -4.09 -4.45 -15.33
C LEU A 42 -2.67 -4.95 -15.65
N PRO A 43 -2.03 -4.50 -16.74
CA PRO A 43 -0.66 -4.85 -17.02
C PRO A 43 0.28 -4.12 -16.02
N ILE A 44 0.73 -4.86 -15.01
CA ILE A 44 1.79 -4.43 -14.09
C ILE A 44 3.13 -4.89 -14.67
N PRO A 45 4.00 -3.96 -15.13
CA PRO A 45 5.29 -4.33 -15.70
C PRO A 45 6.20 -4.96 -14.63
N GLU A 46 7.03 -5.93 -15.02
CA GLU A 46 7.96 -6.56 -14.09
C GLU A 46 9.06 -5.60 -13.62
N LEU A 47 9.42 -5.71 -12.34
CA LEU A 47 10.56 -5.00 -11.78
C LEU A 47 11.83 -5.83 -12.01
N ASN A 48 12.57 -5.51 -13.07
CA ASN A 48 13.76 -6.24 -13.47
C ASN A 48 14.96 -5.86 -12.59
N LEU A 49 15.46 -6.82 -11.81
CA LEU A 49 16.67 -6.71 -10.97
C LEU A 49 17.84 -7.50 -11.58
N THR A 50 17.97 -7.40 -12.91
CA THR A 50 19.02 -8.09 -13.69
C THR A 50 19.90 -7.07 -14.38
N GLY A 51 21.18 -7.41 -14.52
CA GLY A 51 22.18 -6.61 -15.22
C GLY A 51 22.63 -7.30 -16.51
N LYS A 52 23.15 -6.51 -17.44
CA LYS A 52 23.89 -7.00 -18.61
C LYS A 52 25.36 -6.66 -18.42
N VAL A 53 26.23 -7.64 -18.60
CA VAL A 53 27.68 -7.48 -18.45
C VAL A 53 28.33 -7.42 -19.83
N PRO A 54 28.83 -6.26 -20.27
CA PRO A 54 29.60 -6.14 -21.51
C PRO A 54 30.97 -6.84 -21.38
N PRO A 55 31.60 -7.26 -22.50
CA PRO A 55 31.12 -7.18 -23.88
C PRO A 55 30.22 -8.35 -24.29
N SER A 56 30.19 -9.45 -23.52
CA SER A 56 29.43 -10.66 -23.86
C SER A 56 27.91 -10.51 -23.74
N ASN A 57 27.43 -9.44 -23.11
CA ASN A 57 26.01 -9.19 -22.80
C ASN A 57 25.36 -10.35 -22.02
N ALA A 58 26.16 -11.06 -21.23
CA ALA A 58 25.68 -12.08 -20.31
C ALA A 58 24.72 -11.45 -19.29
N THR A 59 23.62 -12.14 -18.99
CA THR A 59 22.66 -11.70 -17.96
C THR A 59 23.20 -12.06 -16.59
N LEU A 60 23.41 -11.06 -15.75
CA LEU A 60 23.73 -11.23 -14.34
C LEU A 60 22.44 -11.06 -13.53
N TYR A 61 22.10 -12.07 -12.74
CA TYR A 61 20.98 -11.99 -11.80
C TYR A 61 21.51 -11.52 -10.45
N LEU A 62 20.78 -10.60 -9.82
CA LEU A 62 21.10 -10.18 -8.46
C LEU A 62 20.94 -11.38 -7.52
N ASP A 63 21.97 -11.69 -6.76
CA ASP A 63 21.87 -12.69 -5.71
C ASP A 63 20.96 -12.18 -4.59
N ARG A 64 19.76 -12.73 -4.52
CA ARG A 64 18.74 -12.36 -3.52
C ARG A 64 19.05 -12.94 -2.13
N SER A 65 19.89 -13.97 -2.03
CA SER A 65 20.24 -14.59 -0.75
C SER A 65 21.14 -13.70 0.10
N ALA A 66 21.96 -12.86 -0.56
CA ALA A 66 22.81 -11.87 0.08
C ALA A 66 22.06 -10.59 0.55
N HIS A 67 20.73 -10.53 0.40
CA HIS A 67 19.94 -9.33 0.68
C HIS A 67 18.74 -9.64 1.60
N PRO A 68 18.22 -8.64 2.34
CA PRO A 68 17.01 -8.82 3.15
C PRO A 68 15.82 -9.25 2.28
N THR A 69 15.00 -10.18 2.79
CA THR A 69 13.77 -10.64 2.13
C THR A 69 12.76 -9.50 1.90
N THR A 70 12.83 -8.45 2.71
CA THR A 70 12.00 -7.24 2.61
C THR A 70 12.38 -6.31 1.45
N MET A 71 13.55 -6.52 0.81
CA MET A 71 14.09 -5.62 -0.22
C MET A 71 13.13 -5.41 -1.41
N SER A 72 12.29 -6.40 -1.74
CA SER A 72 11.37 -6.31 -2.89
C SER A 72 9.95 -5.85 -2.52
N VAL A 73 9.60 -5.81 -1.23
CA VAL A 73 8.22 -5.57 -0.75
C VAL A 73 7.69 -4.19 -1.17
N TRP A 74 8.38 -3.11 -0.78
CA TRP A 74 7.97 -1.75 -1.09
C TRP A 74 8.17 -1.35 -2.56
N PRO A 75 9.25 -1.76 -3.25
CA PRO A 75 9.37 -1.55 -4.68
C PRO A 75 8.26 -2.21 -5.49
N GLU A 76 7.82 -3.42 -5.14
CA GLU A 76 6.67 -4.08 -5.77
C GLU A 76 5.37 -3.34 -5.47
N PHE A 77 5.17 -2.87 -4.25
CA PHE A 77 4.05 -2.00 -3.89
C PHE A 77 4.03 -0.73 -4.76
N HIS A 78 5.12 0.02 -4.84
CA HIS A 78 5.22 1.22 -5.68
C HIS A 78 5.00 0.90 -7.16
N ASN A 79 5.46 -0.26 -7.63
CA ASN A 79 5.23 -0.74 -8.99
C ASN A 79 3.73 -0.95 -9.28
N GLY A 80 2.99 -1.52 -8.33
CA GLY A 80 1.54 -1.64 -8.37
C GLY A 80 0.82 -0.29 -8.35
N VAL A 81 1.24 0.63 -7.47
CA VAL A 81 0.69 2.00 -7.42
C VAL A 81 0.88 2.68 -8.78
N ALA A 82 2.09 2.63 -9.33
CA ALA A 82 2.42 3.24 -10.61
C ALA A 82 1.62 2.66 -11.77
N ALA A 83 1.36 1.35 -11.77
CA ALA A 83 0.51 0.71 -12.77
C ALA A 83 -0.94 1.19 -12.64
N GLY A 84 -1.47 1.26 -11.41
CA GLY A 84 -2.86 1.68 -11.15
C GLY A 84 -3.12 3.16 -11.45
N LEU A 85 -2.14 4.03 -11.20
CA LEU A 85 -2.24 5.47 -11.49
C LEU A 85 -2.41 5.78 -12.99
N ARG A 86 -2.07 4.84 -13.88
CA ARG A 86 -2.29 4.99 -15.32
C ARG A 86 -3.79 5.03 -15.68
N LEU A 87 -4.64 4.42 -14.86
CA LEU A 87 -6.09 4.36 -15.08
C LEU A 87 -6.73 5.75 -14.98
N PRO A 88 -7.87 5.98 -15.64
CA PRO A 88 -8.60 7.24 -15.55
C PRO A 88 -9.12 7.52 -14.15
N ALA A 89 -9.38 8.79 -13.83
CA ALA A 89 -9.96 9.19 -12.56
C ALA A 89 -11.47 9.03 -12.67
N TYR A 90 -12.10 8.59 -11.60
CA TYR A 90 -13.55 8.60 -11.49
C TYR A 90 -13.97 9.72 -10.55
N GLN A 91 -14.72 10.67 -11.08
CA GLN A 91 -15.34 11.74 -10.31
C GLN A 91 -16.87 11.60 -10.40
N LYS A 92 -17.52 11.51 -9.24
CA LYS A 92 -18.98 11.44 -9.15
C LYS A 92 -19.57 12.76 -9.65
N GLY A 93 -20.27 12.72 -10.79
CA GLY A 93 -20.91 13.91 -11.39
C GLY A 93 -20.04 14.72 -12.37
N GLY A 94 -18.87 14.21 -12.76
CA GLY A 94 -18.07 14.81 -13.83
C GLY A 94 -18.61 14.48 -15.23
N ASN A 95 -18.43 15.38 -16.18
CA ASN A 95 -18.78 15.21 -17.60
C ASN A 95 -17.91 14.16 -18.35
N GLU A 96 -17.04 13.43 -17.64
CA GLU A 96 -16.17 12.42 -18.26
C GLU A 96 -16.83 11.04 -18.33
N LEU A 97 -16.73 10.45 -19.52
CA LEU A 97 -17.14 9.09 -19.92
C LEU A 97 -16.48 7.94 -19.12
N CYS A 98 -15.84 8.18 -17.97
CA CYS A 98 -15.11 7.15 -17.26
C CYS A 98 -16.07 6.22 -16.51
N THR A 99 -16.28 5.01 -17.03
CA THR A 99 -17.00 3.95 -16.34
C THR A 99 -16.31 3.61 -15.01
N LYS A 100 -17.07 3.62 -13.91
CA LYS A 100 -16.59 3.18 -12.60
C LYS A 100 -16.07 1.74 -12.72
N ILE A 101 -14.85 1.49 -12.25
CA ILE A 101 -14.28 0.14 -12.24
C ILE A 101 -15.11 -0.75 -11.31
N ASN A 102 -15.48 -1.94 -11.80
CA ASN A 102 -16.36 -2.83 -11.04
C ASN A 102 -15.59 -3.57 -9.92
N ARG A 103 -16.32 -3.95 -8.87
CA ARG A 103 -15.80 -4.72 -7.73
C ARG A 103 -15.09 -6.02 -8.17
N ALA A 104 -15.68 -6.75 -9.10
CA ALA A 104 -15.17 -8.03 -9.58
C ALA A 104 -13.77 -7.91 -10.22
N TRP A 105 -13.55 -6.85 -10.99
CA TRP A 105 -12.28 -6.57 -11.65
C TRP A 105 -11.19 -6.27 -10.61
N ILE A 106 -11.49 -5.47 -9.58
CA ILE A 106 -10.55 -5.19 -8.48
C ILE A 106 -10.12 -6.50 -7.81
N ILE A 107 -11.08 -7.38 -7.50
CA ILE A 107 -10.81 -8.67 -6.85
C ILE A 107 -10.00 -9.59 -7.79
N SER A 108 -10.34 -9.64 -9.08
CA SER A 108 -9.65 -10.49 -10.05
C SER A 108 -8.17 -10.13 -10.23
N ASN A 109 -7.80 -8.85 -10.08
CA ASN A 109 -6.41 -8.41 -10.17
C ASN A 109 -5.52 -8.91 -9.02
N ARG A 110 -6.12 -9.44 -7.95
CA ARG A 110 -5.37 -10.14 -6.89
C ARG A 110 -4.65 -11.37 -7.43
N ALA A 111 -5.20 -12.04 -8.45
CA ALA A 111 -4.69 -13.30 -9.01
C ALA A 111 -3.56 -13.13 -10.04
N VAL A 112 -3.20 -11.89 -10.39
CA VAL A 112 -2.14 -11.62 -11.39
C VAL A 112 -0.74 -11.62 -10.75
N GLY A 113 -0.67 -11.71 -9.41
CA GLY A 113 0.56 -12.08 -8.70
C GLY A 113 0.92 -13.53 -9.02
N LYS A 114 2.17 -13.75 -9.45
CA LYS A 114 2.71 -15.03 -9.93
C LYS A 114 2.11 -16.26 -9.20
N PRO A 115 1.72 -17.34 -9.91
CA PRO A 115 1.59 -18.63 -9.25
C PRO A 115 2.94 -18.94 -8.59
N SER A 116 2.89 -19.39 -7.33
CA SER A 116 4.08 -19.89 -6.63
C SER A 116 4.79 -20.91 -7.54
N PRO A 117 6.13 -20.93 -7.64
CA PRO A 117 6.81 -22.01 -8.31
C PRO A 117 6.50 -23.29 -7.54
N VAL A 118 5.54 -24.07 -8.03
CA VAL A 118 5.28 -25.42 -7.54
C VAL A 118 6.56 -26.19 -7.78
N ASN A 119 7.23 -26.61 -6.70
CA ASN A 119 8.32 -27.58 -6.79
C ASN A 119 7.79 -28.80 -7.57
N PRO A 120 8.41 -29.23 -8.69
CA PRO A 120 7.95 -30.36 -9.49
C PRO A 120 8.22 -31.71 -8.79
N GLY A 121 7.76 -31.88 -7.55
CA GLY A 121 8.01 -33.05 -6.71
C GLY A 121 6.92 -33.39 -5.68
N GLN A 122 5.81 -32.65 -5.61
CA GLN A 122 4.68 -32.99 -4.71
C GLN A 122 3.36 -33.00 -5.49
N ALA A 123 3.25 -33.92 -6.45
CA ALA A 123 1.98 -34.32 -7.05
C ALA A 123 1.58 -35.67 -6.43
N GLY A 124 0.81 -35.62 -5.33
CA GLY A 124 0.32 -36.82 -4.68
C GLY A 124 -0.37 -36.51 -3.35
N GLY A 125 -1.65 -36.13 -3.40
CA GLY A 125 -2.46 -35.94 -2.20
C GLY A 125 -3.80 -35.28 -2.51
N ASN A 126 -4.80 -36.11 -2.84
CA ASN A 126 -6.20 -35.69 -2.91
C ASN A 126 -6.66 -35.20 -1.53
N ASN A 127 -7.19 -33.98 -1.45
CA ASN A 127 -8.40 -33.63 -0.70
C ASN A 127 -8.76 -32.16 -0.98
N GLN A 128 -10.04 -31.94 -1.24
CA GLN A 128 -10.66 -30.62 -1.44
C GLN A 128 -10.66 -29.84 -0.13
N ASP A 129 -9.67 -28.97 0.03
CA ASP A 129 -9.80 -27.76 0.84
C ASP A 129 -9.38 -26.59 -0.07
N GLU A 130 -10.34 -25.74 -0.44
CA GLU A 130 -10.10 -24.47 -1.16
C GLU A 130 -9.42 -23.45 -0.23
N SER A 131 -8.26 -23.79 0.33
CA SER A 131 -7.38 -22.80 0.93
C SER A 131 -6.62 -22.10 -0.20
N ASP A 132 -6.99 -20.85 -0.42
CA ASP A 132 -6.42 -19.90 -1.38
C ASP A 132 -4.95 -19.59 -1.03
N ASP A 133 -4.05 -20.59 -1.14
CA ASP A 133 -2.62 -20.53 -0.80
C ASP A 133 -1.81 -19.85 -1.92
N ARG A 134 -2.30 -18.67 -2.33
CA ARG A 134 -1.69 -17.81 -3.33
C ARG A 134 -0.81 -16.80 -2.62
N THR A 135 0.48 -16.78 -2.95
CA THR A 135 1.43 -15.82 -2.37
C THR A 135 0.90 -14.40 -2.55
N PRO A 136 0.64 -13.65 -1.47
CA PRO A 136 0.02 -12.34 -1.57
C PRO A 136 0.95 -11.36 -2.31
N SER A 137 0.48 -10.86 -3.45
CA SER A 137 1.25 -9.89 -4.24
C SER A 137 1.24 -8.51 -3.57
N HIS A 138 2.42 -7.99 -3.22
CA HIS A 138 2.55 -6.64 -2.68
C HIS A 138 2.15 -5.56 -3.71
N ALA A 139 2.25 -5.85 -5.01
CA ALA A 139 1.80 -4.99 -6.08
C ALA A 139 0.27 -4.78 -6.05
N HIS A 140 -0.51 -5.78 -5.61
CA HIS A 140 -1.96 -5.62 -5.44
C HIS A 140 -2.29 -4.59 -4.36
N GLY A 141 -1.55 -4.57 -3.25
CA GLY A 141 -1.70 -3.52 -2.24
C GLY A 141 -1.49 -2.12 -2.83
N GLY A 142 -0.49 -1.97 -3.69
CA GLY A 142 -0.23 -0.72 -4.40
C GLY A 142 -1.34 -0.33 -5.37
N LEU A 143 -1.88 -1.31 -6.09
CA LEU A 143 -3.04 -1.10 -6.96
C LEU A 143 -4.25 -0.59 -6.19
N LEU A 144 -4.55 -1.15 -5.01
CA LEU A 144 -5.66 -0.70 -4.16
C LEU A 144 -5.50 0.76 -3.74
N LEU A 145 -4.30 1.18 -3.36
CA LEU A 145 -4.00 2.59 -3.06
C LEU A 145 -4.27 3.48 -4.28
N ALA A 146 -3.75 3.11 -5.45
CA ALA A 146 -3.93 3.87 -6.67
C ALA A 146 -5.43 4.00 -7.04
N LEU A 147 -6.19 2.91 -6.95
CA LEU A 147 -7.63 2.93 -7.20
C LEU A 147 -8.37 3.84 -6.22
N GLY A 148 -7.93 3.89 -4.95
CA GLY A 148 -8.45 4.83 -3.95
C GLY A 148 -8.18 6.28 -4.30
N ILE A 149 -6.93 6.62 -4.66
CA ILE A 149 -6.54 7.95 -5.12
C ILE A 149 -7.31 8.37 -6.38
N ARG A 150 -7.58 7.41 -7.29
CA ARG A 150 -8.35 7.65 -8.52
C ARG A 150 -9.87 7.65 -8.31
N GLY A 151 -10.37 7.41 -7.09
CA GLY A 151 -11.79 7.46 -6.75
C GLY A 151 -12.61 6.21 -7.15
N HIS A 152 -11.95 5.13 -7.57
CA HIS A 152 -12.62 3.88 -7.96
C HIS A 152 -12.92 2.95 -6.78
N LEU A 153 -12.22 3.12 -5.65
CA LEU A 153 -12.30 2.19 -4.53
C LEU A 153 -13.63 2.27 -3.75
N ASP A 154 -14.42 3.33 -3.93
CA ASP A 154 -15.81 3.44 -3.46
C ASP A 154 -16.76 2.37 -4.06
N GLY A 155 -16.31 1.59 -5.04
CA GLY A 155 -17.06 0.42 -5.54
C GLY A 155 -16.94 -0.84 -4.69
N LEU A 156 -16.00 -0.86 -3.73
CA LEU A 156 -15.70 -2.03 -2.92
C LEU A 156 -16.60 -2.10 -1.69
N ALA A 157 -17.19 -3.28 -1.42
CA ALA A 157 -18.02 -3.45 -0.24
C ALA A 157 -17.14 -3.53 1.03
N MET A 158 -17.65 -3.06 2.16
CA MET A 158 -16.91 -3.13 3.44
C MET A 158 -16.55 -4.57 3.85
N THR A 159 -17.33 -5.56 3.40
CA THR A 159 -17.02 -6.98 3.60
C THR A 159 -15.74 -7.42 2.88
N ASP A 160 -15.47 -6.89 1.68
CA ASP A 160 -14.22 -7.17 0.97
C ASP A 160 -13.05 -6.43 1.58
N VAL A 161 -13.28 -5.18 2.00
CA VAL A 161 -12.29 -4.37 2.72
C VAL A 161 -11.84 -5.12 3.98
N PHE A 162 -12.77 -5.65 4.75
CA PHE A 162 -12.47 -6.50 5.91
C PHE A 162 -11.66 -7.74 5.52
N ASN A 163 -12.07 -8.46 4.45
CA ASN A 163 -11.30 -9.61 3.96
C ASN A 163 -9.86 -9.24 3.57
N TYR A 164 -9.65 -8.09 2.93
CA TYR A 164 -8.32 -7.59 2.60
C TYR A 164 -7.49 -7.23 3.83
N LEU A 165 -8.11 -6.70 4.88
CA LEU A 165 -7.41 -6.32 6.12
C LEU A 165 -7.08 -7.54 6.99
N THR A 166 -7.93 -8.56 7.03
CA THR A 166 -7.72 -9.77 7.84
C THR A 166 -6.79 -10.77 7.17
N LYS A 167 -6.89 -10.96 5.84
CA LYS A 167 -6.11 -11.97 5.09
C LYS A 167 -4.93 -11.37 4.32
N GLY A 168 -4.81 -10.05 4.28
CA GLY A 168 -3.81 -9.34 3.48
C GLY A 168 -2.45 -9.26 4.15
N THR A 169 -1.46 -8.81 3.36
CA THR A 169 -0.15 -8.43 3.89
C THR A 169 -0.19 -6.99 4.40
N VAL A 170 0.85 -6.58 5.13
CA VAL A 170 1.00 -5.19 5.59
C VAL A 170 0.85 -4.18 4.44
N THR A 171 1.37 -4.47 3.25
CA THR A 171 1.23 -3.57 2.09
C THR A 171 -0.20 -3.50 1.56
N THR A 172 -0.95 -4.59 1.64
CA THR A 172 -2.39 -4.61 1.34
C THR A 172 -3.15 -3.74 2.32
N SER A 173 -2.89 -3.88 3.63
CA SER A 173 -3.53 -3.05 4.65
C SER A 173 -3.22 -1.57 4.47
N VAL A 174 -1.94 -1.21 4.27
CA VAL A 174 -1.52 0.16 3.94
C VAL A 174 -2.27 0.71 2.73
N GLY A 175 -2.34 -0.08 1.65
CA GLY A 175 -3.01 0.34 0.43
C GLY A 175 -4.52 0.53 0.58
N VAL A 176 -5.18 -0.34 1.34
CA VAL A 176 -6.62 -0.23 1.63
C VAL A 176 -6.92 0.94 2.55
N LEU A 177 -6.20 1.08 3.67
CA LEU A 177 -6.45 2.14 4.65
C LEU A 177 -6.30 3.53 4.01
N LEU A 178 -5.18 3.77 3.32
CA LEU A 178 -4.94 5.04 2.62
C LEU A 178 -5.85 5.20 1.39
N GLY A 179 -6.09 4.14 0.62
CA GLY A 179 -6.91 4.20 -0.58
C GLY A 179 -8.37 4.53 -0.26
N MET A 180 -8.95 3.89 0.78
CA MET A 180 -10.32 4.17 1.22
C MET A 180 -10.45 5.59 1.76
N ALA A 181 -9.50 6.02 2.60
CA ALA A 181 -9.47 7.38 3.13
C ALA A 181 -9.33 8.43 2.01
N ALA A 182 -8.47 8.19 1.03
CA ALA A 182 -8.29 9.08 -0.12
C ALA A 182 -9.56 9.19 -0.98
N SER A 183 -10.27 8.07 -1.20
CA SER A 183 -11.52 8.05 -1.96
C SER A 183 -12.67 8.76 -1.25
N LYS A 184 -12.59 8.92 0.08
CA LYS A 184 -13.58 9.56 0.95
C LYS A 184 -13.03 10.84 1.61
N ARG A 185 -12.06 11.48 0.95
CA ARG A 185 -11.40 12.68 1.46
C ARG A 185 -12.44 13.76 1.83
N SER A 186 -12.28 14.36 3.01
CA SER A 186 -13.17 15.41 3.54
C SER A 186 -14.65 15.01 3.72
N SER A 187 -14.98 13.72 3.64
CA SER A 187 -16.39 13.29 3.77
C SER A 187 -16.79 12.94 5.21
N CYS A 188 -15.83 12.84 6.14
CA CYS A 188 -16.07 12.41 7.53
C CYS A 188 -16.88 11.10 7.64
N ASP A 189 -16.67 10.15 6.72
CA ASP A 189 -17.44 8.91 6.66
C ASP A 189 -17.22 8.05 7.93
N PRO A 190 -18.28 7.74 8.70
CA PRO A 190 -18.13 7.04 9.98
C PRO A 190 -17.74 5.57 9.85
N GLN A 191 -17.99 4.91 8.71
CA GLN A 191 -17.55 3.53 8.49
C GLN A 191 -16.05 3.46 8.24
N VAL A 192 -15.54 4.34 7.37
CA VAL A 192 -14.10 4.46 7.11
C VAL A 192 -13.36 4.94 8.35
N SER A 193 -13.92 5.88 9.11
CA SER A 193 -13.37 6.35 10.39
C SER A 193 -13.19 5.19 11.38
N LYS A 194 -14.24 4.38 11.61
CA LYS A 194 -14.16 3.20 12.49
C LYS A 194 -13.09 2.21 12.04
N MET A 195 -13.03 1.93 10.74
CA MET A 195 -12.00 1.05 10.16
C MET A 195 -10.59 1.57 10.47
N LEU A 196 -10.33 2.86 10.29
CA LEU A 196 -9.02 3.47 10.59
C LEU A 196 -8.70 3.43 12.08
N CYS A 197 -9.65 3.76 12.95
CA CYS A 197 -9.47 3.77 14.41
C CYS A 197 -9.16 2.38 14.99
N LEU A 198 -9.69 1.30 14.41
CA LEU A 198 -9.33 -0.07 14.80
C LEU A 198 -7.86 -0.41 14.57
N HIS A 199 -7.17 0.36 13.74
CA HIS A 199 -5.73 0.21 13.48
C HIS A 199 -4.89 1.16 14.31
N ILE A 200 -5.45 1.80 15.35
CA ILE A 200 -4.71 2.68 16.25
C ILE A 200 -4.85 2.14 17.68
N PRO A 201 -3.75 1.68 18.31
CA PRO A 201 -3.79 1.02 19.60
C PRO A 201 -4.43 1.85 20.73
N SER A 202 -4.31 3.18 20.69
CA SER A 202 -4.87 4.05 21.72
C SER A 202 -6.39 4.23 21.65
N LEU A 203 -7.01 3.86 20.51
CA LEU A 203 -8.46 3.89 20.33
C LEU A 203 -9.11 2.51 20.53
N LEU A 204 -8.30 1.46 20.72
CA LEU A 204 -8.80 0.12 20.96
C LEU A 204 -9.20 -0.06 22.44
N PRO A 205 -10.35 -0.71 22.71
CA PRO A 205 -10.69 -1.15 24.06
C PRO A 205 -9.59 -2.06 24.62
N ALA A 206 -9.37 -2.02 25.94
CA ALA A 206 -8.32 -2.79 26.62
C ALA A 206 -8.35 -4.31 26.31
N SER A 207 -9.52 -4.85 25.96
CA SER A 207 -9.74 -6.24 25.55
C SER A 207 -9.04 -6.65 24.23
N PHE A 208 -8.65 -5.69 23.38
CA PHE A 208 -8.02 -5.93 22.07
C PHE A 208 -6.54 -5.51 22.01
N SER A 209 -5.93 -5.23 23.17
CA SER A 209 -4.56 -4.70 23.29
C SER A 209 -3.44 -5.67 22.85
N THR A 210 -3.76 -6.93 22.55
CA THR A 210 -2.81 -7.96 22.11
C THR A 210 -2.62 -8.05 20.60
N ILE A 211 -3.35 -7.26 19.80
CA ILE A 211 -3.20 -7.29 18.33
C ILE A 211 -1.94 -6.50 17.96
N GLU A 212 -0.88 -7.22 17.62
CA GLU A 212 0.35 -6.63 17.10
C GLU A 212 0.15 -6.20 15.64
N ILE A 213 0.00 -4.90 15.42
CA ILE A 213 -0.17 -4.30 14.09
C ILE A 213 1.17 -3.69 13.66
N ALA A 214 1.53 -3.91 12.40
CA ALA A 214 2.78 -3.41 11.85
C ALA A 214 2.83 -1.87 11.79
N GLY A 215 3.97 -1.28 12.14
CA GLY A 215 4.19 0.18 12.18
C GLY A 215 3.72 0.95 10.93
N PRO A 216 3.99 0.50 9.68
CA PRO A 216 3.50 1.16 8.48
C PRO A 216 1.97 1.24 8.38
N ALA A 217 1.25 0.24 8.91
CA ALA A 217 -0.22 0.24 8.91
C ALA A 217 -0.78 1.28 9.90
N HIS A 218 -0.14 1.46 11.07
CA HIS A 218 -0.48 2.53 12.01
C HIS A 218 -0.32 3.92 11.40
N ALA A 219 0.85 4.19 10.81
CA ALA A 219 1.13 5.46 10.15
C ALA A 219 0.13 5.74 9.02
N SER A 220 -0.24 4.69 8.26
CA SER A 220 -1.24 4.76 7.20
C SER A 220 -2.65 5.06 7.72
N ALA A 221 -3.04 4.45 8.83
CA ALA A 221 -4.33 4.69 9.47
C ALA A 221 -4.44 6.15 9.94
N VAL A 222 -3.41 6.68 10.61
CA VAL A 222 -3.38 8.07 11.08
C VAL A 222 -3.40 9.08 9.92
N ASN A 223 -2.60 8.88 8.88
CA ASN A 223 -2.68 9.70 7.67
C ASN A 223 -4.07 9.60 7.01
N GLY A 224 -4.68 8.42 7.04
CA GLY A 224 -6.04 8.21 6.57
C GLY A 224 -7.08 9.03 7.35
N ILE A 225 -6.95 9.15 8.67
CA ILE A 225 -7.80 10.03 9.49
C ILE A 225 -7.64 11.48 9.03
N GLY A 226 -6.40 11.92 8.82
CA GLY A 226 -6.10 13.26 8.29
C GLY A 226 -6.80 13.55 6.96
N LEU A 227 -6.76 12.60 6.01
CA LEU A 227 -7.44 12.73 4.72
C LEU A 227 -8.97 12.72 4.85
N LEU A 228 -9.52 11.85 5.70
CA LEU A 228 -10.96 11.67 5.87
C LEU A 228 -11.61 12.91 6.50
N TYR A 229 -10.95 13.49 7.50
CA TYR A 229 -11.39 14.66 8.26
C TYR A 229 -10.76 15.97 7.77
N GLN A 230 -10.17 15.98 6.58
CA GLN A 230 -9.47 17.14 6.04
C GLN A 230 -10.39 18.37 5.98
N GLY A 231 -9.96 19.47 6.62
CA GLY A 231 -10.67 20.75 6.67
C GLY A 231 -11.96 20.75 7.48
N SER A 232 -12.23 19.70 8.27
CA SER A 232 -13.45 19.60 9.07
C SER A 232 -13.38 20.27 10.44
N ALA A 233 -12.16 20.57 10.93
CA ALA A 233 -11.92 21.04 12.30
C ALA A 233 -12.61 20.18 13.39
N HIS A 234 -12.69 18.87 13.16
CA HIS A 234 -13.41 17.97 14.06
C HIS A 234 -12.71 17.84 15.43
N ARG A 235 -13.24 18.52 16.44
CA ARG A 235 -12.67 18.63 17.80
C ARG A 235 -12.10 17.33 18.37
N LEU A 236 -12.88 16.25 18.39
CA LEU A 236 -12.42 14.98 18.98
C LEU A 236 -11.21 14.38 18.25
N MET A 237 -11.11 14.55 16.93
CA MET A 237 -9.98 14.03 16.15
C MET A 237 -8.74 14.90 16.39
N THR A 238 -8.92 16.21 16.52
CA THR A 238 -7.86 17.16 16.89
C THR A 238 -7.28 16.85 18.27
N GLU A 239 -8.13 16.70 19.29
CA GLU A 239 -7.70 16.34 20.66
C GLU A 239 -6.99 14.97 20.67
N PHE A 240 -7.55 13.98 19.97
CA PHE A 240 -6.94 12.66 19.82
C PHE A 240 -5.53 12.74 19.19
N LEU A 241 -5.38 13.44 18.06
CA LEU A 241 -4.11 13.55 17.36
C LEU A 241 -3.06 14.33 18.16
N LEU A 242 -3.47 15.35 18.91
CA LEU A 242 -2.59 16.07 19.85
C LEU A 242 -2.08 15.16 20.96
N ASN A 243 -2.95 14.33 21.53
CA ASN A 243 -2.56 13.37 22.56
C ASN A 243 -1.58 12.31 22.02
N GLU A 244 -1.78 11.83 20.80
CA GLU A 244 -0.86 10.90 20.15
C GLU A 244 0.49 11.53 19.82
N LEU A 245 0.51 12.80 19.40
CA LEU A 245 1.74 13.54 19.14
C LEU A 245 2.58 13.73 20.40
N GLY A 246 1.93 13.97 21.55
CA GLY A 246 2.55 14.14 22.86
C GLY A 246 2.90 12.83 23.58
N ARG A 247 2.64 11.66 22.97
CA ARG A 247 2.79 10.37 23.64
C ARG A 247 4.26 10.06 23.94
N LYS A 248 4.54 9.76 25.22
CA LYS A 248 5.87 9.33 25.67
C LYS A 248 6.17 7.91 25.17
N PRO A 249 7.45 7.61 24.84
CA PRO A 249 7.84 6.26 24.46
C PRO A 249 7.61 5.34 25.66
N VAL A 250 6.95 4.21 25.41
CA VAL A 250 6.81 3.15 26.40
C VAL A 250 8.16 2.43 26.45
N GLN A 251 8.82 2.45 27.61
CA GLN A 251 10.01 1.62 27.86
C GLN A 251 9.63 0.17 27.54
N ASP A 252 10.39 -0.51 26.68
CA ASP A 252 10.24 -1.91 26.23
C ASP A 252 9.55 -2.17 24.88
N SER A 253 9.03 -1.15 24.17
CA SER A 253 8.54 -1.35 22.79
C SER A 253 9.65 -1.06 21.79
N ASN A 254 9.93 -2.00 20.88
CA ASN A 254 10.82 -1.77 19.73
C ASN A 254 10.32 -0.55 18.94
N ASP A 255 10.95 0.61 19.12
CA ASP A 255 10.49 1.94 18.66
C ASP A 255 10.65 2.15 17.14
N ASN A 256 10.80 1.05 16.39
CA ASN A 256 10.96 1.05 14.94
C ASN A 256 9.68 1.58 14.28
N GLY A 257 9.71 2.86 13.89
CA GLY A 257 8.61 3.53 13.20
C GLY A 257 7.88 4.59 14.01
N ARG A 258 8.33 4.91 15.24
CA ARG A 258 7.74 6.02 16.03
C ARG A 258 7.88 7.36 15.35
N GLU A 259 9.04 7.68 14.80
CA GLU A 259 9.25 8.94 14.07
C GLU A 259 8.26 9.09 12.91
N ALA A 260 8.06 8.01 12.15
CA ALA A 260 7.09 7.98 11.05
C ALA A 260 5.65 8.15 11.55
N TYR A 261 5.31 7.53 12.69
CA TYR A 261 4.00 7.67 13.32
C TYR A 261 3.76 9.09 13.83
N THR A 262 4.68 9.66 14.60
CA THR A 262 4.62 11.03 15.12
C THR A 262 4.53 12.05 13.99
N LEU A 263 5.32 11.89 12.92
CA LEU A 263 5.22 12.71 11.71
C LEU A 263 3.83 12.60 11.08
N SER A 264 3.29 11.39 10.99
CA SER A 264 1.94 11.14 10.46
C SER A 264 0.85 11.80 11.32
N CYS A 265 0.98 11.77 12.65
CA CYS A 265 0.07 12.49 13.56
C CYS A 265 0.10 14.00 13.32
N GLY A 266 1.30 14.58 13.18
CA GLY A 266 1.46 16.01 12.91
C GLY A 266 0.86 16.42 11.56
N LEU A 267 1.11 15.64 10.51
CA LEU A 267 0.51 15.85 9.19
C LEU A 267 -1.01 15.72 9.23
N ALA A 268 -1.53 14.67 9.86
CA ALA A 268 -2.96 14.46 10.00
C ALA A 268 -3.63 15.60 10.78
N LEU A 269 -3.03 16.05 11.89
CA LEU A 269 -3.52 17.17 12.68
C LEU A 269 -3.60 18.46 11.85
N GLY A 270 -2.57 18.73 11.05
CA GLY A 270 -2.57 19.86 10.11
C GLY A 270 -3.64 19.73 9.03
N MET A 271 -3.89 18.51 8.52
CA MET A 271 -4.97 18.27 7.54
C MET A 271 -6.36 18.47 8.14
N VAL A 272 -6.60 18.00 9.37
CA VAL A 272 -7.91 18.13 10.04
C VAL A 272 -8.28 19.61 10.24
N ASN A 273 -7.32 20.42 10.69
CA ASN A 273 -7.51 21.85 10.97
C ASN A 273 -7.11 22.75 9.79
N LEU A 274 -7.01 22.20 8.58
CA LEU A 274 -6.53 22.92 7.42
C LEU A 274 -7.42 24.14 7.12
N GLY A 275 -6.84 25.33 7.14
CA GLY A 275 -7.55 26.58 6.87
C GLY A 275 -8.40 27.12 8.03
N GLY A 276 -8.32 26.54 9.23
CA GLY A 276 -9.07 26.98 10.41
C GLY A 276 -8.54 28.25 11.08
N GLY A 277 -7.20 28.42 11.13
CA GLY A 277 -6.56 29.59 11.73
C GLY A 277 -7.06 29.91 13.14
N ASP A 278 -7.21 31.20 13.45
CA ASP A 278 -7.73 31.66 14.76
C ASP A 278 -9.25 31.40 14.94
N SER A 279 -9.94 30.90 13.91
CA SER A 279 -11.38 30.65 13.96
C SER A 279 -11.77 29.32 14.62
N THR A 280 -10.77 28.53 15.05
CA THR A 280 -10.95 27.20 15.66
C THR A 280 -10.81 27.18 17.19
N GLU A 281 -10.77 28.34 17.86
CA GLU A 281 -10.97 28.46 19.31
C GLU A 281 -12.43 28.22 19.73
#